data_AF-A0A357CWV6-F1
#
_entry.id   AF-A0A357CWV6-F1
#
_cell.length_a   1.000
_cell.length_b   1.000
_cell.length_c   1.000
_cell.angle_alpha   90.00
_cell.angle_beta   90.00
_cell.angle_gamma   90.00
#
_symmetry.space_group_name_H-M   'P 1'
#
loop_
_entity.id
_entity.type
_entity.pdbx_description
1 polymer ?
#
loop_
_entity_poly.entity_id
_entity_poly.type
_entity_poly.pdbx_seq_one_letter_code
_entity_poly.pdbx_strand_id
1 'polypeptide(L)'
;MNKNNILNKRKMAKGITGLLLCFALIISVSIPFVSAEVSYDEKRPAYSKGDLNGDGNITAADYMIIKRIFLGTYRPNIKQSYAADTNSDGEITAVDYMVLKRYFFKTYYFSPEVMKEQIPPTDEQFDKIKEDYAEYIKLKVGAEHFSSLTKEDIVIDEYCGPYNGCYALFICHRETMFLTVITTEIIAGYKFVYSNSQTFMIYKDSEFYNVKTAFDNGLISKEDVYDLSWYA
;
A
#
# COMPACT_ATOMS: atom_id res chain seq x y z
N MET A 1 83.49 29.58 19.16
CA MET A 1 83.68 29.71 20.62
C MET A 1 82.31 29.84 21.28
N ASN A 2 81.98 28.87 22.14
CA ASN A 2 80.92 28.74 23.15
C ASN A 2 79.42 28.99 22.86
N LYS A 3 78.60 28.03 23.32
CA LYS A 3 77.13 28.01 23.41
C LYS A 3 76.65 28.56 24.77
N ASN A 4 75.37 28.95 24.77
CA ASN A 4 74.35 28.86 25.83
C ASN A 4 73.82 30.21 26.39
N ASN A 5 72.56 30.60 26.15
CA ASN A 5 71.27 30.13 26.73
C ASN A 5 70.98 30.87 28.07
N ILE A 6 69.84 31.55 28.33
CA ILE A 6 68.63 30.98 29.00
C ILE A 6 67.55 32.07 29.33
N LEU A 7 66.30 31.77 28.94
CA LEU A 7 64.95 31.86 29.58
C LEU A 7 64.16 33.14 30.03
N ASN A 8 62.81 32.99 29.80
CA ASN A 8 61.60 33.24 30.65
C ASN A 8 60.81 34.57 30.50
N LYS A 9 59.45 34.67 30.52
CA LYS A 9 58.28 33.75 30.66
C LYS A 9 56.94 34.53 30.40
N ARG A 10 55.93 33.87 29.78
CA ARG A 10 54.43 33.94 29.95
C ARG A 10 53.61 35.27 29.82
N LYS A 11 52.54 35.24 28.98
CA LYS A 11 51.10 35.18 29.38
C LYS A 11 50.11 35.15 28.18
N MET A 12 49.01 34.40 28.34
CA MET A 12 47.83 34.29 27.45
C MET A 12 46.89 35.51 27.52
N ALA A 13 46.14 35.79 26.45
CA ALA A 13 44.74 36.23 26.50
C ALA A 13 43.99 35.92 25.17
N LYS A 14 42.73 35.47 25.28
CA LYS A 14 41.78 35.08 24.20
C LYS A 14 40.79 36.24 23.91
N GLY A 15 40.23 36.32 22.70
CA GLY A 15 39.04 37.14 22.32
C GLY A 15 38.99 37.41 20.80
N ILE A 16 38.21 36.71 19.96
CA ILE A 16 36.77 36.84 19.61
C ILE A 16 36.49 37.90 18.51
N THR A 17 36.03 37.39 17.34
CA THR A 17 35.12 37.92 16.29
C THR A 17 35.51 39.08 15.35
N GLY A 18 35.26 38.87 14.04
CA GLY A 18 35.09 39.95 13.04
C GLY A 18 35.10 39.47 11.57
N LEU A 19 33.93 39.04 11.08
CA LEU A 19 33.55 38.60 9.72
C LEU A 19 33.52 39.77 8.68
N LEU A 20 33.72 39.49 7.37
CA LEU A 20 33.21 40.14 6.11
C LEU A 20 34.27 40.02 4.96
N LEU A 21 34.04 39.77 3.65
CA LEU A 21 32.88 39.56 2.78
C LEU A 21 33.33 39.11 1.34
N CYS A 22 32.52 38.28 0.66
CA CYS A 22 32.24 38.18 -0.81
C CYS A 22 33.28 37.75 -1.89
N PHE A 23 32.99 36.65 -2.60
CA PHE A 23 32.20 36.68 -3.84
C PHE A 23 31.68 35.26 -4.17
N ALA A 24 30.39 35.05 -3.92
CA ALA A 24 29.66 33.84 -4.30
C ALA A 24 29.22 33.97 -5.78
N LEU A 25 29.78 33.13 -6.65
CA LEU A 25 29.21 32.85 -7.97
C LEU A 25 28.33 31.61 -7.85
N ILE A 26 27.22 31.76 -7.11
CA ILE A 26 26.09 30.84 -7.27
C ILE A 26 25.29 31.44 -8.41
N ILE A 27 25.52 30.96 -9.64
CA ILE A 27 24.57 31.12 -10.72
C ILE A 27 23.31 30.43 -10.19
N SER A 28 22.35 31.22 -9.71
CA SER A 28 20.99 30.77 -9.48
C SER A 28 20.46 30.38 -10.85
N VAL A 29 20.64 29.12 -11.22
CA VAL A 29 19.80 28.50 -12.23
C VAL A 29 18.41 28.58 -11.63
N SER A 30 17.67 29.62 -11.99
CA SER A 30 16.24 29.71 -11.76
C SER A 30 15.65 28.55 -12.54
N ILE A 31 15.57 27.38 -11.91
CA ILE A 31 14.77 26.29 -12.46
C ILE A 31 13.37 26.89 -12.57
N PRO A 32 12.81 27.04 -13.77
CA PRO A 32 11.45 27.51 -13.88
C PRO A 32 10.59 26.52 -13.09
N PHE A 33 9.95 27.00 -12.03
CA PHE A 33 8.91 26.27 -11.35
C PHE A 33 7.78 26.11 -12.35
N VAL A 34 7.79 24.98 -13.07
CA VAL A 34 6.67 24.57 -13.90
C VAL A 34 5.54 24.28 -12.92
N SER A 35 4.61 25.21 -12.75
CA SER A 35 3.31 24.88 -12.19
C SER A 35 2.62 24.02 -13.24
N ALA A 36 2.53 22.71 -13.01
CA ALA A 36 1.58 21.90 -13.73
C ALA A 36 0.20 22.55 -13.53
N GLU A 37 -0.43 23.01 -14.61
CA GLU A 37 -1.82 23.43 -14.53
C GLU A 37 -2.63 22.20 -14.17
N VAL A 38 -3.07 22.14 -12.91
CA VAL A 38 -3.90 21.06 -12.43
C VAL A 38 -5.27 21.19 -13.06
N SER A 39 -5.61 20.25 -13.95
CA SER A 39 -6.90 20.19 -14.59
C SER A 39 -7.92 19.52 -13.66
N TYR A 40 -8.85 20.30 -13.14
CA TYR A 40 -9.94 19.80 -12.27
C TYR A 40 -11.09 19.18 -13.06
N ASP A 41 -11.20 19.51 -14.35
CA ASP A 41 -12.36 19.22 -15.19
C ASP A 41 -12.08 18.04 -16.16
N GLU A 42 -10.96 17.33 -15.96
CA GLU A 42 -10.63 16.11 -16.69
C GLU A 42 -11.43 14.92 -16.20
N LYS A 43 -11.86 14.07 -17.15
CA LYS A 43 -12.52 12.82 -16.84
C LYS A 43 -11.52 11.84 -16.23
N ARG A 44 -11.81 11.41 -15.01
CA ARG A 44 -11.02 10.44 -14.24
C ARG A 44 -11.42 9.00 -14.60
N PRO A 45 -10.54 8.02 -14.33
CA PRO A 45 -10.93 6.62 -14.33
C PRO A 45 -12.05 6.37 -13.31
N ALA A 46 -12.99 5.49 -13.66
CA ALA A 46 -14.10 5.12 -12.79
C ALA A 46 -13.60 4.55 -11.47
N TYR A 47 -14.17 5.02 -10.35
CA TYR A 47 -13.78 4.63 -8.99
C TYR A 47 -12.32 4.96 -8.63
N SER A 48 -11.71 5.90 -9.35
CA SER A 48 -10.50 6.55 -8.85
C SER A 48 -10.80 7.34 -7.57
N LYS A 49 -9.77 7.71 -6.81
CA LYS A 49 -9.93 8.51 -5.58
C LYS A 49 -10.88 9.68 -5.82
N GLY A 50 -11.89 9.79 -4.95
CA GLY A 50 -12.92 10.81 -4.96
C GLY A 50 -14.08 10.63 -5.95
N ASP A 51 -13.99 9.69 -6.90
CA ASP A 51 -15.10 9.31 -7.79
C ASP A 51 -15.88 8.14 -7.16
N LEU A 52 -16.87 8.44 -6.31
CA LEU A 52 -17.57 7.46 -5.50
C LEU A 52 -18.77 6.82 -6.23
N ASN A 53 -19.19 7.39 -7.36
CA ASN A 53 -20.24 6.81 -8.20
C ASN A 53 -19.69 6.14 -9.48
N GLY A 54 -18.41 6.34 -9.81
CA GLY A 54 -17.74 5.72 -10.95
C GLY A 54 -18.03 6.39 -12.29
N ASP A 55 -18.57 7.62 -12.32
CA ASP A 55 -18.93 8.32 -13.55
C ASP A 55 -17.74 9.05 -14.21
N GLY A 56 -16.61 9.11 -13.50
CA GLY A 56 -15.37 9.75 -13.91
C GLY A 56 -15.31 11.26 -13.59
N ASN A 57 -16.28 11.84 -12.91
CA ASN A 57 -16.26 13.24 -12.49
C ASN A 57 -16.53 13.34 -10.99
N ILE A 58 -15.75 14.17 -10.29
CA ILE A 58 -16.04 14.46 -8.87
C ILE A 58 -17.04 15.60 -8.79
N THR A 59 -18.28 15.27 -8.44
CA THR A 59 -19.39 16.22 -8.40
C THR A 59 -20.08 16.26 -7.03
N ALA A 60 -21.21 16.96 -6.95
CA ALA A 60 -22.05 16.95 -5.75
C ALA A 60 -22.59 15.55 -5.42
N ALA A 61 -22.67 14.64 -6.40
CA ALA A 61 -23.10 13.26 -6.16
C ALA A 61 -22.09 12.52 -5.25
N ASP A 62 -20.81 12.57 -5.57
CA ASP A 62 -19.72 11.95 -4.79
C ASP A 62 -19.63 12.56 -3.40
N TYR A 63 -19.76 13.89 -3.32
CA TYR A 63 -19.80 14.61 -2.06
C TYR A 63 -20.97 14.18 -1.16
N MET A 64 -22.13 13.87 -1.73
CA MET A 64 -23.26 13.31 -0.98
C MET A 64 -22.98 11.88 -0.53
N ILE A 65 -22.36 11.04 -1.37
CA ILE A 65 -22.02 9.66 -1.01
C ILE A 65 -21.04 9.65 0.17
N ILE A 66 -19.91 10.37 0.09
CA ILE A 66 -18.91 10.39 1.17
C ILE A 66 -19.50 10.95 2.47
N LYS A 67 -20.38 11.95 2.39
CA LYS A 67 -21.07 12.50 3.56
C LYS A 67 -21.93 11.43 4.22
N ARG A 68 -22.63 10.61 3.44
CA ARG A 68 -23.46 9.52 3.98
C ARG A 68 -22.64 8.39 4.57
N ILE A 69 -21.48 8.07 3.97
CA ILE A 69 -20.51 7.12 4.52
C ILE A 69 -20.02 7.62 5.88
N PHE A 70 -19.53 8.86 5.93
CA PHE A 70 -19.06 9.50 7.16
C PHE A 70 -20.13 9.54 8.27
N LEU A 71 -21.40 9.79 7.91
CA LEU A 71 -22.52 9.77 8.85
C LEU A 71 -23.00 8.35 9.21
N GLY A 72 -22.43 7.29 8.63
CA GLY A 72 -22.84 5.90 8.87
C GLY A 72 -24.20 5.51 8.29
N THR A 73 -24.74 6.31 7.36
CA THR A 73 -26.08 6.12 6.76
C THR A 73 -26.04 5.46 5.38
N TYR A 74 -24.85 5.08 4.94
CA TYR A 74 -24.60 4.38 3.68
C TYR A 74 -23.42 3.43 3.86
N ARG A 75 -23.59 2.17 3.43
CA ARG A 75 -22.51 1.18 3.44
C ARG A 75 -21.91 1.11 2.02
N PRO A 76 -20.68 1.57 1.82
CA PRO A 76 -20.03 1.51 0.51
C PRO A 76 -19.66 0.07 0.14
N ASN A 77 -19.59 -0.22 -1.16
CA ASN A 77 -18.92 -1.42 -1.67
C ASN A 77 -17.38 -1.21 -1.71
N ILE A 78 -16.63 -2.27 -2.01
CA ILE A 78 -15.15 -2.25 -2.03
C ILE A 78 -14.56 -1.11 -2.87
N LYS A 79 -15.05 -0.93 -4.10
CA LYS A 79 -14.57 0.14 -5.01
C LYS A 79 -14.88 1.54 -4.47
N GLN A 80 -16.06 1.71 -3.89
CA GLN A 80 -16.45 2.97 -3.25
C GLN A 80 -15.65 3.25 -1.99
N SER A 81 -15.34 2.23 -1.19
CA SER A 81 -14.51 2.36 -0.01
C SER A 81 -13.10 2.83 -0.38
N TYR A 82 -12.51 2.19 -1.39
CA TYR A 82 -11.22 2.62 -1.94
C TYR A 82 -11.24 4.05 -2.47
N ALA A 83 -12.26 4.42 -3.25
CA ALA A 83 -12.40 5.77 -3.79
C ALA A 83 -12.63 6.82 -2.68
N ALA A 84 -13.30 6.44 -1.59
CA ALA A 84 -13.59 7.31 -0.46
C ALA A 84 -12.40 7.56 0.45
N ASP A 85 -11.46 6.61 0.59
CA ASP A 85 -10.19 6.79 1.32
C ASP A 85 -9.21 7.66 0.51
N THR A 86 -9.47 8.96 0.43
CA THR A 86 -8.71 9.88 -0.43
C THR A 86 -7.28 10.15 0.02
N ASN A 87 -6.91 9.84 1.27
CA ASN A 87 -5.53 9.98 1.76
C ASN A 87 -4.75 8.64 1.77
N SER A 88 -5.39 7.53 1.41
CA SER A 88 -4.81 6.18 1.32
C SER A 88 -4.24 5.68 2.65
N ASP A 89 -4.90 6.03 3.77
CA ASP A 89 -4.52 5.58 5.10
C ASP A 89 -5.21 4.29 5.56
N GLY A 90 -6.16 3.78 4.76
CA GLY A 90 -6.89 2.55 5.00
C GLY A 90 -8.16 2.72 5.83
N GLU A 91 -8.49 3.93 6.27
CA GLU A 91 -9.70 4.21 7.04
C GLU A 91 -10.48 5.40 6.43
N ILE A 92 -11.78 5.24 6.23
CA ILE A 92 -12.61 6.35 5.73
C ILE A 92 -13.01 7.23 6.91
N THR A 93 -12.39 8.40 7.03
CA THR A 93 -12.57 9.29 8.18
C THR A 93 -13.03 10.69 7.79
N ALA A 94 -13.08 11.61 8.77
CA ALA A 94 -13.33 13.03 8.52
C ALA A 94 -12.25 13.66 7.63
N VAL A 95 -11.02 13.12 7.64
CA VAL A 95 -9.92 13.62 6.82
C VAL A 95 -10.27 13.47 5.35
N ASP A 96 -10.81 12.33 4.94
CA ASP A 96 -11.19 12.07 3.56
C ASP A 96 -12.35 12.92 3.08
N TYR A 97 -13.36 13.03 3.93
CA TYR A 97 -14.47 13.93 3.70
C TYR A 97 -13.98 15.37 3.47
N MET A 98 -13.00 15.83 4.25
CA MET A 98 -12.40 17.16 4.10
C MET A 98 -11.56 17.28 2.83
N VAL A 99 -10.78 16.26 2.46
CA VAL A 99 -10.00 16.23 1.21
C VAL A 99 -10.93 16.35 -0.01
N LEU A 100 -11.99 15.54 -0.06
CA LEU A 100 -12.96 15.60 -1.16
C LEU A 100 -13.69 16.95 -1.21
N LYS A 101 -14.08 17.49 -0.05
CA LYS A 101 -14.67 18.83 0.05
C LYS A 101 -13.75 19.90 -0.52
N ARG A 102 -12.46 19.86 -0.19
CA ARG A 102 -11.48 20.84 -0.68
C ARG A 102 -11.24 20.71 -2.18
N TYR A 103 -11.26 19.48 -2.72
CA TYR A 103 -11.24 19.24 -4.16
C TYR A 103 -12.45 19.85 -4.86
N PHE A 104 -13.66 19.59 -4.36
CA PHE A 104 -14.90 20.12 -4.91
C PHE A 104 -14.90 21.66 -4.99
N PHE A 105 -14.37 22.33 -3.96
CA PHE A 105 -14.21 23.80 -3.95
C PHE A 105 -12.94 24.30 -4.65
N LYS A 106 -12.17 23.42 -5.31
CA LYS A 106 -10.92 23.74 -6.02
C LYS A 106 -9.86 24.45 -5.15
N THR A 107 -9.76 24.03 -3.88
CA THR A 107 -8.78 24.56 -2.88
C THR A 107 -7.69 23.55 -2.50
N TYR A 108 -7.76 22.35 -3.05
CA TYR A 108 -6.80 21.27 -2.90
C TYR A 108 -6.94 20.31 -4.09
N TYR A 109 -5.86 19.65 -4.47
CA TYR A 109 -5.88 18.62 -5.49
C TYR A 109 -5.23 17.35 -4.94
N PHE A 110 -5.75 16.21 -5.36
CA PHE A 110 -5.15 14.89 -5.11
C PHE A 110 -5.27 14.03 -6.37
N SER A 111 -4.34 13.09 -6.49
CA SER A 111 -4.16 12.23 -7.65
C SER A 111 -5.37 11.28 -7.83
N PRO A 112 -5.84 11.03 -9.07
CA PRO A 112 -6.91 10.06 -9.35
C PRO A 112 -6.37 8.61 -9.31
N GLU A 113 -5.91 8.16 -8.15
CA GLU A 113 -5.43 6.78 -7.98
C GLU A 113 -6.58 5.77 -8.11
N VAL A 114 -6.32 4.62 -8.73
CA VAL A 114 -7.29 3.54 -8.94
C VAL A 114 -6.89 2.29 -8.16
N MET A 115 -7.88 1.51 -7.74
CA MET A 115 -7.66 0.17 -7.19
C MET A 115 -7.00 -0.70 -8.26
N LYS A 116 -6.08 -1.57 -7.86
CA LYS A 116 -5.35 -2.39 -8.83
C LYS A 116 -6.30 -3.36 -9.54
N GLU A 117 -6.11 -3.48 -10.84
CA GLU A 117 -6.92 -4.38 -11.65
C GLU A 117 -6.50 -5.83 -11.41
N GLN A 118 -7.50 -6.68 -11.19
CA GLN A 118 -7.30 -8.11 -10.99
C GLN A 118 -7.20 -8.81 -12.34
N ILE A 119 -5.99 -8.84 -12.90
CA ILE A 119 -5.71 -9.61 -14.12
C ILE A 119 -5.47 -11.07 -13.71
N PRO A 120 -6.39 -12.01 -14.00
CA PRO A 120 -6.25 -13.39 -13.57
C PRO A 120 -5.10 -14.10 -14.30
N PRO A 121 -4.40 -15.04 -13.63
CA PRO A 121 -3.51 -15.99 -14.28
C PRO A 121 -4.24 -16.79 -15.38
N THR A 122 -3.46 -17.39 -16.28
CA THR A 122 -3.98 -18.39 -17.21
C THR A 122 -4.40 -19.67 -16.46
N ASP A 123 -5.23 -20.50 -17.10
CA ASP A 123 -5.62 -21.80 -16.53
C ASP A 123 -4.40 -22.68 -16.19
N GLU A 124 -3.37 -22.68 -17.05
CA GLU A 124 -2.11 -23.39 -16.81
C GLU A 124 -1.38 -22.87 -15.56
N GLN A 125 -1.38 -21.55 -15.35
CA GLN A 125 -0.77 -20.95 -14.15
C GLN A 125 -1.58 -21.29 -12.90
N PHE A 126 -2.92 -21.27 -12.96
CA PHE A 126 -3.76 -21.70 -11.86
C PHE A 126 -3.55 -23.17 -11.50
N ASP A 127 -3.46 -24.04 -12.51
CA ASP A 127 -3.14 -25.45 -12.31
C ASP A 127 -1.79 -25.62 -11.60
N LYS A 128 -0.78 -24.87 -12.04
CA LYS A 128 0.54 -24.90 -11.40
C LYS A 128 0.50 -24.42 -9.95
N ILE A 129 -0.23 -23.34 -9.66
CA ILE A 129 -0.41 -22.83 -8.29
C ILE A 129 -1.06 -23.90 -7.41
N LYS A 130 -2.08 -24.59 -7.92
CA LYS A 130 -2.77 -25.67 -7.18
C LYS A 130 -1.87 -26.88 -6.94
N GLU A 131 -1.08 -27.29 -7.94
CA GLU A 131 -0.07 -28.34 -7.79
C GLU A 131 0.93 -27.99 -6.69
N ASP A 132 1.47 -26.77 -6.72
CA ASP A 132 2.44 -26.31 -5.72
C ASP A 132 1.82 -26.19 -4.33
N TYR A 133 0.55 -25.77 -4.23
CA TYR A 133 -0.13 -25.69 -2.94
C TYR A 133 -0.36 -27.08 -2.32
N ALA A 134 -0.69 -28.08 -3.14
CA ALA A 134 -0.83 -29.46 -2.68
C ALA A 134 0.50 -29.97 -2.07
N GLU A 135 1.63 -29.70 -2.72
CA GLU A 135 2.96 -30.05 -2.20
C GLU A 135 3.34 -29.24 -0.96
N TYR A 136 3.01 -27.95 -0.94
CA TYR A 136 3.20 -27.08 0.23
C TYR A 136 2.49 -27.64 1.48
N ILE A 137 1.24 -28.09 1.36
CA ILE A 137 0.48 -28.67 2.47
C ILE A 137 1.07 -30.00 2.92
N LYS A 138 1.45 -30.89 1.99
CA LYS A 138 2.13 -32.15 2.30
C LYS A 138 3.41 -31.90 3.10
N LEU A 139 4.19 -30.88 2.73
CA LEU A 139 5.40 -30.49 3.46
C LEU A 139 5.10 -29.93 4.86
N LYS A 140 4.06 -29.11 4.99
CA LYS A 140 3.73 -28.42 6.26
C LYS A 140 3.09 -29.32 7.31
N VAL A 141 2.21 -30.23 6.89
CA VAL A 141 1.42 -31.08 7.81
C VAL A 141 1.96 -32.51 7.91
N GLY A 142 2.69 -32.97 6.88
CA GLY A 142 3.18 -34.34 6.77
C GLY A 142 2.51 -35.07 5.60
N ALA A 143 3.33 -35.62 4.69
CA ALA A 143 2.86 -36.28 3.48
C ALA A 143 2.03 -37.55 3.77
N GLU A 144 2.21 -38.16 4.95
CA GLU A 144 1.45 -39.31 5.42
C GLU A 144 -0.05 -39.01 5.58
N HIS A 145 -0.41 -37.76 5.88
CA HIS A 145 -1.80 -37.33 6.03
C HIS A 145 -2.45 -36.93 4.71
N PHE A 146 -1.65 -36.60 3.69
CA PHE A 146 -2.10 -36.04 2.42
C PHE A 146 -1.50 -36.74 1.20
N SER A 147 -1.15 -38.02 1.32
CA SER A 147 -0.45 -38.76 0.26
C SER A 147 -1.22 -38.83 -1.07
N SER A 148 -2.56 -38.80 -1.01
CA SER A 148 -3.43 -38.78 -2.18
C SER A 148 -3.84 -37.38 -2.65
N LEU A 149 -3.42 -36.31 -1.96
CA LEU A 149 -3.83 -34.95 -2.27
C LEU A 149 -3.24 -34.54 -3.62
N THR A 150 -4.12 -34.13 -4.55
CA THR A 150 -3.73 -33.62 -5.87
C THR A 150 -4.26 -32.20 -6.08
N LYS A 151 -3.91 -31.59 -7.21
CA LYS A 151 -4.38 -30.24 -7.57
C LYS A 151 -5.90 -30.16 -7.69
N GLU A 152 -6.55 -31.26 -8.08
CA GLU A 152 -8.01 -31.35 -8.18
C GLU A 152 -8.66 -31.16 -6.81
N ASP A 153 -7.94 -31.40 -5.71
CA ASP A 153 -8.40 -31.18 -4.35
C ASP A 153 -8.21 -29.75 -3.85
N ILE A 154 -7.48 -28.92 -4.60
CA ILE A 154 -7.17 -27.55 -4.22
C ILE A 154 -8.18 -26.57 -4.83
N VAL A 155 -8.71 -25.72 -3.98
CA VAL A 155 -9.69 -24.68 -4.30
C VAL A 155 -9.03 -23.32 -4.10
N ILE A 156 -9.13 -22.47 -5.12
CA ILE A 156 -8.82 -21.05 -5.00
C ILE A 156 -10.18 -20.38 -4.82
N ASP A 157 -10.50 -19.99 -3.60
CA ASP A 157 -11.79 -19.38 -3.25
C ASP A 157 -11.91 -17.98 -3.85
N GLU A 158 -10.79 -17.25 -3.84
CA GLU A 158 -10.72 -15.91 -4.43
C GLU A 158 -9.31 -15.60 -4.94
N TYR A 159 -9.24 -14.91 -6.08
CA TYR A 159 -8.02 -14.32 -6.60
C TYR A 159 -8.08 -12.81 -6.42
N CYS A 160 -7.13 -12.26 -5.65
CA CYS A 160 -7.18 -10.86 -5.24
C CYS A 160 -6.26 -9.96 -6.06
N GLY A 161 -5.43 -10.53 -6.94
CA GLY A 161 -4.69 -9.77 -7.95
C GLY A 161 -3.20 -10.10 -8.00
N PRO A 162 -2.52 -9.60 -9.05
CA PRO A 162 -1.08 -9.71 -9.19
C PRO A 162 -0.38 -8.53 -8.50
N TYR A 163 0.70 -8.81 -7.78
CA TYR A 163 1.48 -7.82 -7.03
C TYR A 163 2.97 -8.09 -7.21
N ASN A 164 3.67 -7.31 -8.04
CA ASN A 164 5.11 -7.46 -8.31
C ASN A 164 5.55 -8.90 -8.66
N GLY A 165 4.78 -9.55 -9.53
CA GLY A 165 5.00 -10.95 -9.93
C GLY A 165 4.57 -11.98 -8.89
N CYS A 166 3.98 -11.56 -7.78
CA CYS A 166 3.28 -12.42 -6.84
C CYS A 166 1.79 -12.49 -7.18
N TYR A 167 1.12 -13.52 -6.67
CA TYR A 167 -0.32 -13.66 -6.76
C TYR A 167 -0.91 -13.76 -5.35
N ALA A 168 -1.86 -12.87 -5.01
CA ALA A 168 -2.57 -12.93 -3.74
C ALA A 168 -3.88 -13.72 -3.91
N LEU A 169 -4.11 -14.70 -3.04
CA LEU A 169 -5.22 -15.64 -3.15
C LEU A 169 -5.73 -16.09 -1.78
N PHE A 170 -7.04 -16.32 -1.70
CA PHE A 170 -7.60 -17.29 -0.76
C PHE A 170 -7.54 -18.67 -1.41
N ILE A 171 -6.77 -19.57 -0.80
CA ILE A 171 -6.55 -20.93 -1.32
C ILE A 171 -6.63 -21.94 -0.19
N CYS A 172 -7.21 -23.10 -0.47
CA CYS A 172 -7.37 -24.18 0.48
C CYS A 172 -7.44 -25.54 -0.21
N HIS A 173 -7.44 -26.63 0.55
CA HIS A 173 -7.87 -27.94 0.02
C HIS A 173 -9.34 -28.19 0.41
N ARG A 174 -10.07 -29.00 -0.36
CA ARG A 174 -11.53 -29.20 -0.22
C ARG A 174 -12.03 -29.59 1.17
N GLU A 175 -11.21 -30.24 1.98
CA GLU A 175 -11.55 -30.68 3.33
C GLU A 175 -11.11 -29.68 4.43
N THR A 176 -10.57 -28.53 4.03
CA THR A 176 -10.14 -27.49 4.99
C THR A 176 -11.36 -26.94 5.70
N MET A 177 -11.32 -26.93 7.03
CA MET A 177 -12.33 -26.25 7.85
C MET A 177 -11.73 -25.00 8.48
N PHE A 178 -12.40 -23.87 8.28
CA PHE A 178 -12.04 -22.61 8.91
C PHE A 178 -12.89 -22.36 10.15
N LEU A 179 -12.27 -21.87 11.20
CA LEU A 179 -12.99 -21.46 12.40
C LEU A 179 -13.80 -20.22 12.07
N THR A 180 -15.05 -20.17 12.54
CA THR A 180 -15.96 -19.05 12.38
C THR A 180 -15.62 -17.93 13.38
N VAL A 181 -14.42 -17.37 13.24
CA VAL A 181 -13.88 -16.30 14.09
C VAL A 181 -13.39 -15.16 13.21
N ILE A 182 -13.77 -13.92 13.55
CA ILE A 182 -13.20 -12.75 12.88
C ILE A 182 -11.70 -12.72 13.16
N THR A 183 -10.89 -12.78 12.11
CA THR A 183 -9.44 -12.71 12.21
C THR A 183 -8.99 -11.33 11.80
N THR A 184 -8.13 -10.69 12.60
CA THR A 184 -7.64 -9.34 12.32
C THR A 184 -6.12 -9.30 12.37
N GLU A 185 -5.52 -8.71 11.33
CA GLU A 185 -4.09 -8.49 11.24
C GLU A 185 -3.79 -7.02 10.94
N ILE A 186 -2.65 -6.52 11.41
CA ILE A 186 -2.16 -5.19 11.05
C ILE A 186 -0.83 -5.37 10.33
N ILE A 187 -0.77 -5.01 9.05
CA ILE A 187 0.38 -5.21 8.18
C ILE A 187 0.70 -3.88 7.50
N ALA A 188 1.94 -3.43 7.61
CA ALA A 188 2.40 -2.14 7.11
C ALA A 188 1.56 -0.91 7.58
N GLY A 189 0.80 -1.07 8.68
CA GLY A 189 -0.11 -0.05 9.22
C GLY A 189 -1.57 -0.20 8.77
N TYR A 190 -1.88 -1.11 7.84
CA TYR A 190 -3.21 -1.35 7.33
C TYR A 190 -3.86 -2.54 8.04
N LYS A 191 -5.17 -2.43 8.29
CA LYS A 191 -5.95 -3.44 9.00
C LYS A 191 -6.61 -4.40 8.01
N PHE A 192 -6.36 -5.69 8.19
CA PHE A 192 -7.02 -6.78 7.48
C PHE A 192 -8.08 -7.37 8.40
N VAL A 193 -9.32 -7.51 7.94
CA VAL A 193 -10.46 -7.97 8.76
C VAL A 193 -11.18 -9.12 8.08
N TYR A 194 -10.66 -10.33 8.29
CA TYR A 194 -11.20 -11.54 7.70
C TYR A 194 -12.45 -12.03 8.43
N SER A 195 -13.40 -12.55 7.66
CA SER A 195 -14.68 -13.07 8.18
C SER A 195 -14.56 -14.38 8.98
N ASN A 196 -13.47 -15.12 8.78
CA ASN A 196 -13.18 -16.40 9.43
C ASN A 196 -11.66 -16.57 9.64
N SER A 197 -11.17 -17.76 9.99
CA SER A 197 -9.73 -18.03 10.20
C SER A 197 -8.89 -18.18 8.92
N GLN A 198 -9.49 -18.14 7.73
CA GLN A 198 -8.78 -18.12 6.46
C GLN A 198 -8.14 -16.75 6.24
N THR A 199 -6.89 -16.75 5.79
CA THR A 199 -6.11 -15.54 5.49
C THR A 199 -5.54 -15.64 4.08
N PHE A 200 -5.07 -14.53 3.53
CA PHE A 200 -4.43 -14.52 2.22
C PHE A 200 -3.13 -15.31 2.20
N MET A 201 -2.92 -16.00 1.09
CA MET A 201 -1.62 -16.53 0.69
C MET A 201 -1.07 -15.72 -0.47
N ILE A 202 0.21 -15.38 -0.39
CA ILE A 202 0.98 -14.77 -1.46
C ILE A 202 1.82 -15.87 -2.11
N TYR A 203 1.54 -16.17 -3.37
CA TYR A 203 2.27 -17.14 -4.17
C TYR A 203 3.32 -16.46 -5.06
N LYS A 204 4.54 -16.98 -5.07
CA LYS A 204 5.61 -16.56 -5.98
C LYS A 204 6.61 -17.69 -6.18
N ASP A 205 6.96 -17.97 -7.44
CA ASP A 205 8.02 -18.92 -7.81
C ASP A 205 7.94 -20.28 -7.08
N SER A 206 6.74 -20.89 -7.06
CA SER A 206 6.44 -22.16 -6.37
C SER A 206 6.50 -22.15 -4.84
N GLU A 207 6.59 -20.96 -4.24
CA GLU A 207 6.53 -20.78 -2.79
C GLU A 207 5.30 -19.99 -2.36
N PHE A 208 4.90 -20.20 -1.10
CA PHE A 208 3.75 -19.56 -0.47
C PHE A 208 4.15 -18.84 0.82
N TYR A 209 3.66 -17.62 0.96
CA TYR A 209 3.93 -16.74 2.09
C TYR A 209 2.61 -16.19 2.65
N ASN A 210 2.53 -15.94 3.96
CA ASN A 210 1.49 -15.03 4.46
C ASN A 210 1.84 -13.59 4.07
N VAL A 211 0.85 -12.69 4.07
CA VAL A 211 1.01 -11.30 3.62
C VAL A 211 2.12 -10.58 4.38
N LYS A 212 2.20 -10.76 5.70
CA LYS A 212 3.25 -10.14 6.53
C LYS A 212 4.65 -10.58 6.10
N THR A 213 4.86 -11.86 5.87
CA THR A 213 6.16 -12.41 5.45
C THR A 213 6.52 -11.92 4.05
N ALA A 214 5.55 -11.87 3.14
CA ALA A 214 5.77 -11.35 1.79
C ALA A 214 6.19 -9.86 1.82
N PHE A 215 5.53 -9.06 2.67
CA PHE A 215 5.88 -7.66 2.88
C PHE A 215 7.27 -7.50 3.51
N ASP A 216 7.56 -8.22 4.59
CA ASP A 216 8.85 -8.16 5.30
C ASP A 216 10.01 -8.57 4.37
N ASN A 217 9.78 -9.50 3.45
CA ASN A 217 10.75 -9.94 2.44
C ASN A 217 10.83 -9.01 1.21
N GLY A 218 10.01 -7.96 1.14
CA GLY A 218 9.97 -7.03 0.01
C GLY A 218 9.39 -7.60 -1.27
N LEU A 219 8.63 -8.70 -1.20
CA LEU A 219 7.95 -9.30 -2.35
C LEU A 219 6.75 -8.43 -2.80
N ILE A 220 6.11 -7.77 -1.83
CA ILE A 220 5.02 -6.81 -2.03
C ILE A 220 5.36 -5.50 -1.30
N SER A 221 4.99 -4.37 -1.89
CA SER A 221 5.23 -3.04 -1.33
C SER A 221 4.18 -2.66 -0.28
N LYS A 222 4.37 -1.52 0.39
CA LYS A 222 3.36 -0.98 1.32
C LYS A 222 2.06 -0.62 0.57
N GLU A 223 2.18 -0.12 -0.66
CA GLU A 223 1.06 0.23 -1.53
C GLU A 223 0.31 -1.04 -1.99
N ASP A 224 1.02 -2.15 -2.21
CA ASP A 224 0.40 -3.45 -2.47
C ASP A 224 -0.40 -3.94 -1.25
N VAL A 225 0.15 -3.80 -0.05
CA VAL A 225 -0.54 -4.16 1.20
C VAL A 225 -1.78 -3.28 1.42
N TYR A 226 -1.68 -1.97 1.14
CA TYR A 226 -2.81 -1.06 1.17
C TYR A 226 -3.93 -1.52 0.23
N ASP A 227 -3.61 -1.79 -1.03
CA ASP A 227 -4.58 -2.26 -2.02
C ASP A 227 -5.21 -3.60 -1.60
N LEU A 228 -4.38 -4.56 -1.15
CA LEU A 228 -4.84 -5.88 -0.72
C LEU A 228 -5.78 -5.83 0.50
N SER A 229 -5.60 -4.85 1.39
CA SER A 229 -6.43 -4.72 2.60
C SER A 229 -7.92 -4.54 2.31
N TRP A 230 -8.28 -4.07 1.13
CA TRP A 230 -9.67 -3.88 0.70
C TRP A 230 -10.41 -5.17 0.33
N TYR A 231 -9.67 -6.27 0.16
CA TYR A 231 -10.23 -7.58 -0.18
C TYR A 231 -10.34 -8.49 1.06
N ALA A 232 -9.83 -8.06 2.21
CA ALA A 232 -9.70 -8.87 3.43
C ALA A 232 -11.03 -9.09 4.16
#